data_AF-A0A3R9KH16-F1
#
_entry.id   AF-A0A3R9KH16-F1
#
_cell.length_a   1.000
_cell.length_b   1.000
_cell.length_c   1.000
_cell.angle_alpha   90.00
_cell.angle_beta   90.00
_cell.angle_gamma   90.00
#
_symmetry.space_group_name_H-M   'P 1'
#
loop_
_entity.id
_entity.type
_entity.pdbx_description
1 polymer ?
#
loop_
_entity_poly.entity_id
_entity_poly.type
_entity_poly.pdbx_seq_one_letter_code
_entity_poly.pdbx_strand_id
1 'polypeptide(L)'
;MFGSTGGIDGDVDAMLRQAKTSSETATNLQNSSQHVTSAGVDLRSASSGRWADGFADADQGRQTVVDHHLAPKYVAASDAMHRGAGGYQDADDAANQEANRVSYQAGGFGISAQI
;
A
#
# COMPACT_ATOMS: atom_id res chain seq x y z
N MET A 1 -15.24 -18.03 -25.83
CA MET A 1 -14.22 -17.08 -25.34
C MET A 1 -14.76 -16.46 -24.05
N PHE A 2 -14.36 -16.98 -22.89
CA PHE A 2 -14.67 -16.36 -21.61
C PHE A 2 -13.61 -15.30 -21.34
N GLY A 3 -13.95 -14.03 -21.57
CA GLY A 3 -13.14 -12.90 -21.14
C GLY A 3 -13.57 -12.50 -19.73
N SER A 4 -12.71 -12.73 -18.74
CA SER A 4 -12.90 -12.21 -17.38
C SER A 4 -11.59 -11.79 -16.68
N THR A 5 -10.44 -11.86 -17.35
CA THR A 5 -9.14 -11.49 -16.76
C THR A 5 -8.98 -9.97 -16.55
N GLY A 6 -9.63 -9.13 -17.37
CA GLY A 6 -9.42 -7.68 -17.33
C GLY A 6 -9.93 -6.93 -16.08
N GLY A 7 -10.76 -7.55 -15.23
CA GLY A 7 -11.23 -6.93 -13.98
C GLY A 7 -10.22 -7.07 -12.84
N ILE A 8 -9.72 -8.28 -12.63
CA ILE A 8 -8.76 -8.61 -11.55
C ILE A 8 -7.42 -7.92 -11.82
N ASP A 9 -6.94 -7.95 -13.07
CA ASP A 9 -5.70 -7.25 -13.47
C ASP A 9 -5.81 -5.73 -13.22
N GLY A 10 -6.97 -5.14 -13.54
CA GLY A 10 -7.23 -3.71 -13.34
C GLY A 10 -7.27 -3.31 -11.86
N ASP A 11 -7.85 -4.15 -11.01
CA ASP A 11 -7.91 -3.94 -9.57
C ASP A 11 -6.52 -4.09 -8.93
N VAL A 12 -5.73 -5.08 -9.35
CA VAL A 12 -4.33 -5.26 -8.92
C VAL A 12 -3.49 -4.03 -9.28
N ASP A 13 -3.58 -3.55 -10.51
CA ASP A 13 -2.86 -2.34 -10.96
C ASP A 13 -3.30 -1.08 -10.20
N ALA A 14 -4.60 -0.95 -9.88
CA ALA A 14 -5.10 0.14 -9.06
C ALA A 14 -4.55 0.06 -7.63
N MET A 15 -4.52 -1.13 -7.03
CA MET A 15 -3.97 -1.36 -5.69
C MET A 15 -2.47 -1.04 -5.62
N LEU A 16 -1.69 -1.49 -6.60
CA LEU A 16 -0.24 -1.23 -6.65
C LEU A 16 0.06 0.27 -6.83
N ARG A 17 -0.70 0.98 -7.66
CA ARG A 17 -0.58 2.44 -7.79
C ARG A 17 -0.91 3.17 -6.48
N GLN A 18 -1.96 2.73 -5.78
CA GLN A 18 -2.35 3.32 -4.51
C GLN A 18 -1.36 3.00 -3.40
N ALA A 19 -0.76 1.80 -3.41
CA ALA A 19 0.30 1.41 -2.49
C ALA A 19 1.51 2.33 -2.64
N LYS A 20 1.97 2.51 -3.89
CA LYS A 20 3.05 3.44 -4.22
C LYS A 20 2.76 4.86 -3.73
N THR A 21 1.56 5.37 -4.02
CA THR A 21 1.14 6.71 -3.57
C THR A 21 1.17 6.85 -2.05
N SER A 22 0.74 5.81 -1.33
CA SER A 22 0.77 5.78 0.14
C SER A 22 2.20 5.78 0.67
N SER A 23 3.09 4.97 0.10
CA SER A 23 4.51 4.93 0.45
C SER A 23 5.22 6.27 0.19
N GLU A 24 4.95 6.89 -0.97
CA GLU A 24 5.46 8.22 -1.31
C GLU A 24 4.93 9.29 -0.35
N THR A 25 3.64 9.21 0.03
CA THR A 25 3.03 10.13 1.00
C THR A 25 3.68 10.01 2.38
N ALA A 26 3.94 8.79 2.86
CA ALA A 26 4.65 8.57 4.12
C ALA A 26 6.05 9.22 4.09
N THR A 27 6.79 8.96 3.01
CA THR A 27 8.14 9.51 2.80
C THR A 27 8.12 11.04 2.75
N ASN A 28 7.19 11.62 1.98
CA ASN A 28 7.05 13.08 1.86
C ASN A 28 6.64 13.73 3.18
N LEU A 29 5.81 13.07 3.99
CA LEU A 29 5.41 13.56 5.29
C LEU A 29 6.60 13.59 6.26
N GLN A 30 7.42 12.54 6.28
CA GLN A 30 8.63 12.47 7.10
C GLN A 30 9.68 13.51 6.66
N ASN A 31 9.90 13.64 5.36
CA ASN A 31 10.82 14.66 4.82
C ASN A 31 10.35 16.08 5.16
N SER A 32 9.06 16.37 4.95
CA SER A 32 8.47 17.66 5.31
C SER A 32 8.59 17.92 6.82
N SER A 33 8.41 16.87 7.63
CA SER A 33 8.58 16.94 9.08
C SER A 33 10.02 17.32 9.47
N GLN A 34 11.02 16.73 8.84
CA GLN A 34 12.43 17.05 9.09
C GLN A 34 12.78 18.47 8.64
N HIS A 35 12.22 18.95 7.52
CA HIS A 35 12.40 20.33 7.08
C HIS A 35 11.84 21.34 8.08
N VAL A 36 10.65 21.10 8.62
CA VAL A 36 10.04 21.96 9.65
C VAL A 36 10.91 21.96 10.91
N THR A 37 11.40 20.81 11.36
CA THR A 37 12.32 20.73 12.50
C THR A 37 13.58 21.53 12.26
N SER A 38 14.18 21.43 11.08
CA SER A 38 15.40 22.17 10.74
C SER A 38 15.16 23.68 10.82
N ALA A 39 14.05 24.17 10.25
CA ALA A 39 13.64 25.57 10.38
C ALA A 39 13.30 25.96 11.83
N GLY A 40 12.73 25.04 12.62
CA GLY A 40 12.43 25.21 14.03
C GLY A 40 13.68 25.38 14.90
N VAL A 41 14.79 24.71 14.55
CA VAL A 41 16.09 24.90 15.22
C VAL A 41 16.59 26.33 15.04
N ASP A 42 16.48 26.89 13.84
CA ASP A 42 16.86 28.28 13.56
C ASP A 42 16.01 29.26 14.39
N LEU A 43 14.69 29.06 14.42
CA LEU A 43 13.76 29.88 15.22
C LEU A 43 14.05 29.76 16.73
N ARG A 44 14.32 28.55 17.22
CA ARG A 44 14.68 28.32 18.62
C ARG A 44 15.96 29.06 18.98
N SER A 45 16.98 28.99 18.11
CA SER A 45 18.27 29.65 18.31
C SER A 45 18.17 31.18 18.35
N ALA A 46 17.19 31.75 17.64
CA ALA A 46 16.89 33.18 17.65
C ALA A 46 15.97 33.61 18.82
N SER A 47 15.49 32.65 19.63
CA SER A 47 14.57 32.88 20.75
C SER A 47 15.23 32.56 22.10
N SER A 48 14.56 32.85 23.21
CA SER A 48 15.05 32.52 24.55
C SER A 48 13.93 32.24 25.54
N GLY A 49 14.27 31.55 26.63
CA GLY A 49 13.36 31.21 27.72
C GLY A 49 12.12 30.46 27.23
N ARG A 50 10.95 30.83 27.75
CA ARG A 50 9.68 30.13 27.53
C ARG A 50 9.28 29.99 26.05
N TRP A 51 9.74 30.89 25.17
CA TRP A 51 9.49 30.78 23.73
C TRP A 51 10.32 29.67 23.08
N ALA A 52 11.60 29.56 23.43
CA ALA A 52 12.48 28.49 22.95
C ALA A 52 11.96 27.11 23.37
N ASP A 53 11.51 27.00 24.63
CA ASP A 53 10.93 25.78 25.19
C ASP A 53 9.62 25.43 24.47
N GLY A 54 8.73 26.42 24.28
CA GLY A 54 7.47 26.22 23.57
C GLY A 54 7.64 25.76 22.11
N PHE A 55 8.66 26.27 21.40
CA PHE A 55 8.99 25.78 20.06
C PHE A 55 9.52 24.34 20.09
N ALA A 56 10.36 23.99 21.06
CA ALA A 56 10.87 22.64 21.21
C ALA A 56 9.75 21.63 21.49
N ASP A 57 8.84 21.95 22.41
CA ASP A 57 7.70 21.09 22.76
C ASP A 57 6.75 20.92 21.57
N ALA A 58 6.46 22.00 20.85
CA ALA A 58 5.59 21.95 19.67
C ALA A 58 6.21 21.12 18.55
N ASP A 59 7.51 21.29 18.27
CA ASP A 59 8.19 20.50 17.24
C ASP A 59 8.28 19.02 17.61
N GLN A 60 8.62 18.71 18.87
CA GLN A 60 8.65 17.34 19.38
C GLN A 60 7.26 16.68 19.29
N GLY A 61 6.20 17.38 19.69
CA GLY A 61 4.83 16.88 19.58
C GLY A 61 4.43 16.58 18.13
N ARG A 62 4.77 17.50 17.22
CA ARG A 62 4.52 17.34 15.78
C ARG A 62 5.29 16.17 15.18
N GLN A 63 6.59 16.05 15.46
CA GLN A 63 7.41 14.90 15.02
C GLN A 63 6.82 13.60 15.52
N THR A 64 6.44 13.54 16.80
CA THR A 64 5.83 12.35 17.41
C THR A 64 4.58 11.93 16.65
N VAL A 65 3.70 12.87 16.30
CA VAL A 65 2.49 12.58 15.51
C VAL A 65 2.83 12.08 14.11
N VAL A 66 3.79 12.69 13.43
CA VAL A 66 4.19 12.25 12.09
C VAL A 66 4.78 10.84 12.13
N ASP A 67 5.75 10.60 12.99
CA ASP A 67 6.56 9.38 12.96
C ASP A 67 5.87 8.19 13.62
N HIS A 68 5.03 8.42 14.64
CA HIS A 68 4.37 7.33 15.37
C HIS A 68 2.88 7.14 15.04
N HIS A 69 2.25 8.11 14.36
CA HIS A 69 0.82 8.00 14.05
C HIS A 69 0.49 8.10 12.57
N LEU A 70 1.05 9.06 11.84
CA LEU A 70 0.65 9.30 10.46
C LEU A 70 1.44 8.47 9.45
N ALA A 71 2.77 8.59 9.42
CA ALA A 71 3.62 7.84 8.49
C ALA A 71 3.41 6.31 8.61
N PRO A 72 3.31 5.71 9.81
CA PRO A 72 3.04 4.29 9.94
C PRO A 72 1.70 3.83 9.36
N LYS A 73 0.66 4.69 9.38
CA LYS A 73 -0.63 4.35 8.78
C LYS A 73 -0.55 4.26 7.26
N TYR A 74 0.18 5.18 6.63
CA TYR A 74 0.39 5.15 5.19
C TYR A 74 1.26 3.96 4.76
N VAL A 75 2.28 3.61 5.53
CA VAL A 75 3.07 2.39 5.32
C VAL A 75 2.19 1.14 5.46
N ALA A 76 1.41 1.04 6.54
CA ALA A 76 0.50 -0.09 6.75
C ALA A 76 -0.56 -0.22 5.64
N ALA A 77 -1.07 0.91 5.12
CA ALA A 77 -1.98 0.92 3.98
C ALA A 77 -1.28 0.42 2.70
N SER A 78 -0.05 0.87 2.43
CA SER A 78 0.76 0.38 1.32
C SER A 78 0.99 -1.13 1.41
N ASP A 79 1.37 -1.64 2.59
CA ASP A 79 1.61 -3.06 2.82
C ASP A 79 0.34 -3.90 2.66
N ALA A 80 -0.80 -3.40 3.13
CA ALA A 80 -2.09 -4.04 2.93
C ALA A 80 -2.46 -4.13 1.45
N MET A 81 -2.20 -3.08 0.66
CA MET A 81 -2.46 -3.06 -0.78
C MET A 81 -1.52 -4.00 -1.54
N HIS A 82 -0.24 -4.09 -1.19
CA HIS A 82 0.68 -5.08 -1.76
C HIS A 82 0.24 -6.52 -1.46
N ARG A 83 -0.15 -6.80 -0.21
CA ARG A 83 -0.66 -8.15 0.14
C ARG A 83 -1.96 -8.47 -0.58
N GLY A 84 -2.87 -7.52 -0.68
CA GLY A 84 -4.13 -7.71 -1.40
C GLY A 84 -3.91 -7.96 -2.89
N ALA A 85 -3.01 -7.21 -3.53
CA ALA A 85 -2.62 -7.43 -4.92
C ALA A 85 -2.07 -8.85 -5.15
N GLY A 86 -1.17 -9.33 -4.27
CA GLY A 86 -0.67 -10.71 -4.32
C GLY A 86 -1.78 -11.75 -4.15
N GLY A 87 -2.71 -11.53 -3.22
CA GLY A 87 -3.85 -12.43 -3.02
C GLY A 87 -4.80 -12.52 -4.22
N TYR A 88 -4.98 -11.42 -4.95
CA TYR A 88 -5.75 -11.44 -6.20
C TYR A 88 -5.04 -12.20 -7.32
N GLN A 89 -3.72 -12.06 -7.44
CA GLN A 89 -2.92 -12.84 -8.38
C GLN A 89 -2.97 -14.34 -8.08
N ASP A 90 -2.80 -14.72 -6.80
CA ASP A 90 -2.90 -16.12 -6.37
C ASP A 90 -4.29 -16.72 -6.68
N ALA A 91 -5.34 -15.92 -6.51
CA ALA A 91 -6.71 -16.33 -6.84
C ALA A 91 -6.94 -16.50 -8.35
N ASP A 92 -6.38 -15.61 -9.18
CA ASP A 92 -6.43 -15.74 -10.64
C ASP A 92 -5.67 -16.97 -11.13
N ASP A 93 -4.46 -17.19 -10.59
CA ASP A 93 -3.65 -18.38 -10.89
C ASP A 93 -4.39 -19.68 -10.51
N ALA A 94 -5.03 -19.72 -9.34
CA ALA A 94 -5.83 -20.86 -8.91
C ALA A 94 -7.06 -21.09 -9.82
N ALA A 95 -7.76 -20.02 -10.21
CA ALA A 95 -8.88 -20.10 -11.13
C ALA A 95 -8.44 -20.60 -12.53
N ASN A 96 -7.31 -20.12 -13.03
CA ASN A 96 -6.72 -20.55 -14.29
C ASN A 96 -6.29 -22.03 -14.25
N GLN A 97 -5.68 -22.48 -13.15
CA GLN A 97 -5.32 -23.89 -12.95
C GLN A 97 -6.56 -24.80 -12.94
N GLU A 98 -7.62 -24.40 -12.25
CA GLU A 98 -8.86 -25.19 -12.19
C GLU A 98 -9.59 -25.20 -13.55
N ALA A 99 -9.67 -24.06 -14.25
CA ALA A 99 -10.24 -23.99 -15.59
C ALA A 99 -9.50 -24.91 -16.58
N ASN A 100 -8.16 -24.93 -16.51
CA ASN A 100 -7.33 -25.85 -17.31
C ASN A 100 -7.59 -27.31 -16.93
N ARG A 101 -7.70 -27.64 -15.63
CA ARG A 101 -8.00 -28.99 -15.14
C ARG A 101 -9.35 -29.51 -15.67
N VAL A 102 -10.41 -28.70 -15.60
CA VAL A 102 -11.74 -29.07 -16.10
C VAL A 102 -11.72 -29.30 -17.61
N SER A 103 -10.97 -28.50 -18.37
CA SER A 103 -10.86 -28.67 -19.83
C SER A 103 -10.22 -30.02 -20.22
N TYR A 104 -9.22 -30.48 -19.47
CA TYR A 104 -8.58 -31.78 -19.69
C TYR A 104 -9.44 -32.95 -19.24
N GLN A 105 -10.28 -32.77 -18.19
CA GLN A 105 -11.17 -33.81 -17.71
C GLN A 105 -12.43 -33.98 -18.59
N ALA A 106 -12.88 -32.92 -19.26
CA ALA A 106 -13.94 -32.97 -20.27
C ALA A 106 -13.50 -33.63 -21.61
N GLY A 107 -12.20 -33.74 -21.86
CA GLY A 107 -11.64 -34.49 -23.00
C GLY A 107 -11.41 -35.99 -22.72
N GLY A 108 -11.68 -36.47 -21.50
CA GLY A 108 -11.30 -37.81 -21.03
C GLY A 108 -12.45 -38.78 -20.75
N PHE A 109 -13.71 -38.35 -20.79
CA PHE A 109 -14.84 -39.27 -20.74
C PHE A 109 -15.40 -39.50 -22.13
N GLY A 110 -14.99 -40.63 -22.73
CA GLY A 110 -15.69 -41.19 -23.86
C GLY A 110 -17.15 -41.43 -23.50
N ILE A 111 -18.03 -40.51 -23.90
CA ILE A 111 -19.42 -40.87 -24.22
C ILE A 111 -19.41 -41.26 -25.71
N SER A 112 -18.79 -42.41 -25.96
CA SER A 112 -19.01 -43.23 -27.14
C SER A 112 -19.23 -44.66 -26.65
N ALA A 113 -20.36 -44.86 -25.98
CA ALA A 113 -20.97 -46.16 -25.87
C ALA A 113 -22.46 -45.99 -26.19
N GLN A 114 -22.85 -46.67 -27.27
CA GLN A 114 -24.18 -46.78 -27.85
C GLN A 114 -25.32 -46.90 -26.82
N ILE A 115 -26.43 -46.18 -27.06
CA ILE A 115 -27.81 -46.67 -27.26
C ILE A 115 -28.58 -45.57 -28.01
#